data_AF-A0A0R3R327-F1
#
_entry.id   AF-A0A0R3R327-F1
#
_cell.length_a   1.000
_cell.length_b   1.000
_cell.length_c   1.000
_cell.angle_alpha   90.00
_cell.angle_beta   90.00
_cell.angle_gamma   90.00
#
_symmetry.space_group_name_H-M   'P 1'
#
loop_
_entity.id
_entity.type
_entity.pdbx_description
1 polymer ?
#
loop_
_entity_poly.entity_id
_entity_poly.type
_entity_poly.pdbx_seq_one_letter_code
_entity_poly.pdbx_strand_id
1 'polypeptide(L)'
;MRSDLVTLNDRRLLQEMLHFLNAYSLHCWIYVVPRSWSVFIDKLSKSASLEEILLFQRSFFVDVTTQCFLPGSEFMSLLSNLVSIIYGFTTDEIVRFISNSGISA
;
A
#
# COMPACT_ATOMS: atom_id res chain seq x y z
N MET A 1 23.67 -11.20 25.25
CA MET A 1 24.27 -10.64 24.03
C MET A 1 23.20 -10.60 22.97
N ARG A 2 22.74 -9.39 22.60
CA ARG A 2 21.74 -9.15 21.56
C ARG A 2 22.42 -9.40 20.21
N SER A 3 21.88 -10.31 19.40
CA SER A 3 22.45 -10.63 18.09
C SER A 3 22.04 -9.55 17.09
N ASP A 4 22.72 -8.41 17.15
CA ASP A 4 22.54 -7.24 16.27
C ASP A 4 23.12 -7.49 14.86
N LEU A 5 22.64 -8.48 14.12
CA LEU A 5 23.10 -8.74 12.75
C LEU A 5 21.95 -8.77 11.75
N VAL A 6 21.18 -7.69 11.71
CA VAL A 6 20.57 -7.25 10.44
C VAL A 6 21.75 -6.87 9.55
N THR A 7 22.01 -7.66 8.51
CA THR A 7 23.13 -7.43 7.61
C THR A 7 22.95 -6.11 6.86
N LEU A 8 24.03 -5.55 6.31
CA LEU A 8 23.94 -4.35 5.47
C LEU A 8 22.94 -4.55 4.30
N ASN A 9 22.88 -5.77 3.77
CA ASN A 9 21.95 -6.15 2.70
C ASN A 9 20.50 -6.16 3.19
N ASP A 10 20.23 -6.65 4.39
CA ASP A 10 18.89 -6.63 4.98
C ASP A 10 18.38 -5.21 5.21
N ARG A 11 19.26 -4.31 5.67
CA ARG A 11 18.91 -2.88 5.84
C ARG A 11 18.56 -2.23 4.50
N ARG A 12 19.34 -2.53 3.45
CA ARG A 12 19.07 -2.03 2.10
C ARG A 12 17.75 -2.57 1.58
N LEU A 13 17.48 -3.86 1.75
CA LEU A 13 16.22 -4.47 1.35
C LEU A 13 15.03 -3.82 2.06
N LEU A 14 15.12 -3.62 3.38
CA LEU A 14 14.09 -2.93 4.15
C LEU A 14 13.83 -1.50 3.66
N GLN A 15 14.89 -0.76 3.32
CA GLN A 15 14.76 0.58 2.75
C GLN A 15 14.00 0.58 1.43
N GLU A 16 14.35 -0.34 0.51
CA GLU A 16 13.64 -0.46 -0.78
C GLU A 16 12.16 -0.83 -0.58
N MET A 17 11.86 -1.75 0.35
CA MET A 17 10.49 -2.13 0.69
C MET A 17 9.68 -0.95 1.25
N LEU A 18 10.28 -0.15 2.14
CA LEU A 18 9.65 1.05 2.69
C LEU A 18 9.48 2.15 1.64
N HIS A 19 10.45 2.32 0.74
CA HIS A 19 10.35 3.25 -0.38
C HIS A 19 9.19 2.88 -1.31
N PHE A 20 9.03 1.60 -1.64
CA PHE A 20 7.89 1.12 -2.40
C PHE A 20 6.56 1.43 -1.68
N LEU A 21 6.45 1.11 -0.39
CA LEU A 21 5.22 1.34 0.38
C LEU A 21 4.85 2.83 0.44
N ASN A 22 5.84 3.70 0.59
CA ASN A 22 5.65 5.15 0.56
C ASN A 22 5.22 5.63 -0.83
N ALA A 23 5.84 5.13 -1.90
CA ALA A 23 5.47 5.48 -3.27
C ALA A 23 4.03 5.04 -3.61
N TYR A 24 3.63 3.84 -3.21
CA TYR A 24 2.25 3.37 -3.33
C TYR A 24 1.27 4.25 -2.53
N SER A 25 1.62 4.58 -1.29
CA SER A 25 0.79 5.46 -0.46
C SER A 25 0.65 6.85 -1.08
N LEU A 26 1.72 7.41 -1.65
CA LEU A 26 1.72 8.68 -2.36
C LEU A 26 0.84 8.62 -3.63
N HIS A 27 0.94 7.54 -4.41
CA HIS A 27 0.06 7.26 -5.55
C HIS A 27 -1.41 7.37 -5.16
N CYS A 28 -1.83 6.61 -4.15
CA CYS A 28 -3.22 6.59 -3.72
C CYS A 28 -3.68 7.94 -3.13
N TRP A 29 -2.95 8.46 -2.15
CA TRP A 29 -3.42 9.58 -1.33
C TRP A 29 -3.18 10.96 -1.92
N ILE A 30 -2.11 11.13 -2.69
CA ILE A 30 -1.71 12.45 -3.22
C ILE A 30 -2.07 12.59 -4.70
N TYR A 31 -2.02 11.51 -5.48
CA TYR A 31 -2.29 11.60 -6.91
C TYR A 31 -3.70 11.15 -7.30
N VAL A 32 -4.16 9.98 -6.83
CA VAL A 32 -5.45 9.41 -7.23
C VAL A 32 -6.61 10.11 -6.52
N VAL A 33 -6.64 10.09 -5.18
CA VAL A 33 -7.79 10.60 -4.41
C VAL A 33 -8.08 12.07 -4.71
N PRO A 34 -7.11 13.01 -4.67
CA PRO A 34 -7.41 14.43 -4.90
C PRO A 34 -7.89 14.72 -6.32
N ARG A 35 -7.30 14.06 -7.32
CA ARG A 35 -7.72 14.20 -8.72
C ARG A 35 -9.13 13.69 -8.94
N SER A 36 -9.44 12.49 -8.45
CA SER A 36 -10.78 11.90 -8.55
C SER A 36 -11.82 12.72 -7.79
N TRP A 37 -11.44 13.30 -6.64
CA TRP A 37 -12.31 14.18 -5.85
C TRP A 37 -12.66 15.45 -6.61
N SER A 38 -11.68 16.09 -7.25
CA SER A 38 -11.92 17.29 -8.07
C SER A 38 -12.91 17.01 -9.20
N VAL A 39 -12.77 15.87 -9.90
CA VAL A 39 -13.71 15.45 -10.95
C VAL A 39 -15.10 15.17 -10.39
N PHE A 40 -15.19 14.51 -9.24
CA PHE A 40 -16.45 14.22 -8.58
C PHE A 40 -17.21 15.50 -8.20
N ILE A 41 -16.54 16.47 -7.58
CA ILE A 41 -17.16 17.75 -7.19
C ILE A 41 -17.61 18.56 -8.41
N ASP A 42 -16.83 18.58 -9.49
CA ASP A 42 -17.24 19.24 -10.73
C ASP A 42 -18.54 18.65 -11.29
N LYS A 43 -18.64 17.31 -11.36
CA LYS A 43 -19.85 16.62 -11.79
C LYS A 43 -21.04 16.88 -10.86
N LEU A 44 -20.79 16.80 -9.54
CA LEU A 44 -21.81 17.00 -8.51
C LEU A 44 -22.41 18.41 -8.56
N SER A 45 -21.60 19.43 -8.85
CA SER A 45 -22.06 20.83 -8.97
C SER A 45 -23.02 21.08 -10.13
N LYS A 46 -23.08 20.15 -11.09
CA LYS A 46 -23.89 20.23 -12.31
C LYS A 46 -25.06 19.25 -12.31
N SER A 47 -25.19 18.43 -11.27
CA SER A 47 -26.26 17.42 -11.17
C SER A 47 -27.64 18.07 -11.08
N ALA A 48 -28.59 17.53 -11.82
CA ALA A 48 -29.99 17.98 -11.85
C ALA A 48 -30.93 17.08 -11.02
N SER A 49 -30.46 15.90 -10.59
CA SER A 49 -31.28 14.95 -9.82
C SER A 49 -30.49 14.18 -8.75
N LEU A 50 -31.24 13.55 -7.84
CA LEU A 50 -30.68 12.67 -6.82
C LEU A 50 -30.04 11.42 -7.46
N GLU A 51 -30.64 10.89 -8.52
CA GLU A 51 -30.15 9.71 -9.22
C GLU A 51 -28.76 9.95 -9.83
N GLU A 52 -28.52 11.13 -10.40
CA GLU A 52 -27.22 11.53 -10.92
C GLU A 52 -26.18 11.66 -9.81
N ILE A 53 -26.56 12.25 -8.66
CA ILE A 53 -25.69 12.38 -7.49
C ILE A 53 -25.22 10.99 -7.03
N LEU A 54 -26.15 10.04 -6.88
CA LEU A 54 -25.84 8.67 -6.47
C LEU A 54 -24.95 7.95 -7.49
N LEU A 55 -25.20 8.17 -8.79
CA LEU A 55 -24.37 7.62 -9.86
C LEU A 55 -22.93 8.16 -9.77
N PHE A 56 -22.75 9.47 -9.58
CA PHE A 56 -21.43 10.08 -9.50
C PHE A 56 -20.68 9.69 -8.23
N GLN A 57 -21.36 9.55 -7.10
CA GLN A 57 -20.78 8.99 -5.88
C GLN A 57 -20.25 7.57 -6.11
N ARG A 58 -21.06 6.70 -6.73
CA ARG A 58 -20.65 5.34 -7.05
C ARG A 58 -19.45 5.31 -7.99
N SER A 59 -19.46 6.15 -9.05
CA SER A 59 -18.34 6.27 -9.99
C SER A 59 -17.06 6.68 -9.27
N PHE A 60 -17.11 7.70 -8.41
CA PHE A 60 -15.96 8.16 -7.64
C PHE A 60 -15.30 7.02 -6.85
N PHE A 61 -16.08 6.23 -6.11
CA PHE A 61 -15.54 5.11 -5.34
C PHE A 61 -14.93 4.03 -6.24
N VAL A 62 -15.60 3.65 -7.34
CA VAL A 62 -15.09 2.66 -8.29
C VAL A 62 -13.79 3.14 -8.93
N ASP A 63 -13.73 4.41 -9.34
CA ASP A 63 -12.58 5.00 -10.00
C ASP A 63 -11.37 5.09 -9.05
N VAL A 64 -11.58 5.55 -7.81
CA VAL A 64 -10.52 5.62 -6.79
C VAL A 64 -10.02 4.23 -6.45
N THR A 65 -10.91 3.30 -6.11
CA THR A 65 -10.50 1.96 -5.69
C THR A 65 -9.75 1.23 -6.79
N THR A 66 -10.21 1.35 -8.04
CA THR A 66 -9.57 0.72 -9.21
C THR A 66 -8.19 1.31 -9.49
N GLN A 67 -8.05 2.64 -9.49
CA GLN A 67 -6.77 3.30 -9.73
C GLN A 67 -5.75 3.08 -8.59
N CYS A 68 -6.25 2.82 -7.38
CA CYS A 68 -5.44 2.39 -6.23
C CYS A 68 -5.21 0.87 -6.21
N PHE A 69 -5.64 0.11 -7.23
CA PHE A 69 -5.49 -1.35 -7.34
C PHE A 69 -6.15 -2.16 -6.20
N LEU A 70 -7.07 -1.57 -5.44
CA LEU A 70 -7.68 -2.22 -4.26
C LEU A 70 -8.56 -3.43 -4.60
N PRO A 71 -9.29 -3.49 -5.74
CA PRO A 71 -10.04 -4.69 -6.11
C PRO A 71 -9.16 -5.89 -6.49
N GLY A 72 -7.87 -5.66 -6.80
CA GLY A 72 -6.94 -6.72 -7.22
C GLY A 72 -6.50 -7.57 -6.04
N SER A 73 -7.15 -8.71 -5.81
CA SER A 73 -6.86 -9.61 -4.67
C SER A 73 -5.40 -10.08 -4.63
N GLU A 74 -4.81 -10.35 -5.79
CA GLU A 74 -3.39 -10.73 -5.91
C GLU A 74 -2.47 -9.59 -5.47
N PHE A 75 -2.69 -8.38 -5.97
CA PHE A 75 -1.92 -7.20 -5.58
C PHE A 75 -2.04 -6.92 -4.08
N MET A 76 -3.26 -6.97 -3.54
CA MET A 76 -3.50 -6.75 -2.12
C MET A 76 -2.86 -7.82 -1.23
N SER A 77 -2.82 -9.07 -1.69
CA SER A 77 -2.10 -10.16 -1.02
C SER A 77 -0.59 -9.89 -0.99
N LEU A 78 0.00 -9.51 -2.12
CA LEU A 78 1.41 -9.16 -2.23
C LEU A 78 1.77 -7.94 -1.36
N LEU A 79 0.94 -6.91 -1.37
CA LEU A 79 1.11 -5.72 -0.53
C LEU A 79 1.04 -6.08 0.96
N SER A 80 0.10 -6.94 1.36
CA SER A 80 -0.02 -7.42 2.74
C SER A 80 1.21 -8.23 3.16
N ASN A 81 1.70 -9.12 2.29
CA ASN A 81 2.91 -9.89 2.53
C ASN A 81 4.14 -8.98 2.68
N LEU A 82 4.26 -7.95 1.85
CA LEU A 82 5.32 -6.94 1.96
C LEU A 82 5.28 -6.25 3.34
N VAL A 83 4.11 -5.79 3.78
CA VAL A 83 3.94 -5.16 5.10
C VAL A 83 4.30 -6.11 6.23
N SER A 84 3.89 -7.38 6.15
CA SER A 84 4.26 -8.42 7.12
C SER A 84 5.78 -8.65 7.18
N ILE A 85 6.46 -8.66 6.03
CA ILE A 85 7.92 -8.80 5.98
C ILE A 85 8.59 -7.59 6.62
N ILE A 86 8.17 -6.36 6.28
CA ILE A 86 8.66 -5.12 6.90
C ILE A 86 8.48 -5.19 8.42
N TYR A 87 7.30 -5.59 8.89
CA TYR A 87 7.02 -5.75 10.32
C TYR A 87 7.98 -6.75 10.97
N GLY A 88 8.21 -7.90 10.35
CA GLY A 88 9.13 -8.93 10.83
C GLY A 88 10.60 -8.48 10.92
N PHE A 89 11.02 -7.49 10.11
CA PHE A 89 12.32 -6.82 10.27
C PHE A 89 12.35 -5.87 11.48
N THR A 90 11.22 -5.27 11.84
CA THR A 90 11.13 -4.32 12.98
C THR A 90 10.96 -5.01 14.34
N THR A 91 10.47 -6.25 14.37
CA THR A 91 10.21 -7.02 15.60
C THR A 91 11.24 -8.12 15.88
N ASP A 92 12.32 -8.21 15.11
CA ASP A 92 13.34 -9.28 15.15
C ASP A 92 12.79 -10.71 14.92
N GLU A 93 11.54 -10.87 14.47
CA GLU A 93 10.95 -12.19 14.19
C GLU A 93 11.62 -12.88 12.99
N ILE A 94 12.01 -12.12 11.97
CA ILE A 94 12.75 -12.65 10.81
C ILE A 94 14.18 -13.04 11.20
N VAL A 95 14.82 -12.26 12.08
CA VAL A 95 16.17 -12.54 12.59
C VAL A 95 16.21 -13.89 13.33
N ARG A 96 15.15 -14.21 14.09
CA ARG A 96 15.00 -15.51 14.78
C ARG A 96 14.73 -16.68 13.83
N PHE A 97 14.05 -16.44 12.71
CA PHE A 97 13.75 -17.49 11.74
C PHE A 97 15.00 -17.94 10.97
N ILE A 98 15.85 -16.99 10.57
CA ILE A 98 17.13 -17.27 9.90
C ILE A 98 18.11 -17.97 10.86
N SER A 99 18.18 -17.55 12.12
CA SER A 99 19.04 -18.21 13.10
C SER A 99 18.63 -19.66 13.41
N ASN A 100 17.33 -19.99 13.32
CA ASN A 100 16.80 -21.31 13.63
C ASN A 100 16.75 -22.27 12.42
N SER A 101 16.84 -21.76 11.19
CA SER A 101 16.77 -22.56 9.97
C SER A 101 18.13 -23.12 9.52
N GLY A 102 19.22 -22.84 10.24
CA GLY A 102 20.52 -23.48 10.03
C GLY A 102 21.18 -23.18 8.67
N ILE A 103 20.67 -22.21 7.92
CA ILE A 103 21.30 -21.72 6.69
C ILE A 103 22.44 -20.79 7.12
N SER A 104 23.58 -21.39 7.45
CA SER A 104 24.83 -20.66 7.67
C SER A 104 25.27 -20.01 6.36
N ALA A 105 25.50 -18.70 6.41
CA ALA A 105 26.28 -17.97 5.40
C ALA A 105 27.71 -18.54 5.29
#